data_AF-U4UDX3-F1
#
_entry.id   AF-U4UDX3-F1
#
_cell.length_a   1.000
_cell.length_b   1.000
_cell.length_c   1.000
_cell.angle_alpha   90.00
_cell.angle_beta   90.00
_cell.angle_gamma   90.00
#
_symmetry.space_group_name_H-M   'P 1'
#
loop_
_entity.id
_entity.type
_entity.pdbx_description
1 polymer ?
#
loop_
_entity_poly.entity_id
_entity_poly.type
_entity_poly.pdbx_seq_one_letter_code
_entity_poly.pdbx_strand_id
1 'polypeptide(L)'
;MAIYYAAKASELWAIVTKLNYGQTLGPYLSSYVLMATAIDRHQAICYPLTYCSWTSRRSKFMMYVAWIASLLCCIPQVIIFSFQEVEPKVYDCWATFDHEWGEQAYVVW
;
A
#
# COMPACT_ATOMS: atom_id res chain seq x y z
N MET A 1 -31.91 -6.23 -17.32
CA MET A 1 -31.34 -4.96 -16.84
C MET A 1 -30.54 -5.14 -15.54
N ALA A 2 -31.08 -5.77 -14.49
CA ALA A 2 -30.37 -5.98 -13.22
C ALA A 2 -29.02 -6.73 -13.35
N ILE A 3 -28.94 -7.76 -14.19
CA ILE A 3 -27.72 -8.55 -14.43
C ILE A 3 -26.61 -7.69 -15.08
N TYR A 4 -26.97 -6.80 -15.99
CA TYR A 4 -26.04 -5.86 -16.63
C TYR A 4 -25.47 -4.85 -15.62
N TYR A 5 -26.30 -4.35 -14.71
CA TYR A 5 -25.87 -3.45 -13.64
C TYR A 5 -24.93 -4.16 -12.66
N ALA A 6 -25.24 -5.39 -12.24
CA ALA A 6 -24.40 -6.17 -11.35
C ALA A 6 -23.01 -6.46 -11.95
N ALA A 7 -22.95 -6.84 -13.23
CA ALA A 7 -21.69 -7.07 -13.93
C ALA A 7 -20.87 -5.78 -14.11
N LYS A 8 -21.54 -4.65 -14.37
CA LYS A 8 -20.86 -3.35 -14.50
C LYS A 8 -20.31 -2.87 -13.15
N ALA A 9 -21.05 -3.10 -12.06
CA ALA A 9 -20.61 -2.78 -10.71
C ALA A 9 -19.38 -3.60 -10.28
N SER A 10 -19.32 -4.90 -10.60
CA SER A 10 -18.15 -5.73 -10.28
C SER A 10 -16.89 -5.33 -11.05
N GLU A 11 -17.04 -4.94 -12.32
CA GLU A 11 -15.94 -4.43 -13.15
C GLU A 11 -15.41 -3.10 -12.61
N LEU A 12 -16.31 -2.17 -12.27
CA LEU A 12 -15.95 -0.85 -11.71
C LEU A 12 -15.28 -1.00 -10.35
N TRP A 13 -15.83 -1.85 -9.48
CA TRP A 13 -15.22 -2.19 -8.19
C TRP A 13 -13.78 -2.70 -8.39
N ALA A 14 -13.58 -3.65 -9.31
CA ALA A 14 -12.25 -4.19 -9.57
C ALA A 14 -11.27 -3.14 -10.12
N ILE A 15 -11.74 -2.15 -10.89
CA ILE A 15 -10.92 -1.05 -11.41
C ILE A 15 -10.53 -0.09 -10.28
N VAL A 16 -11.51 0.36 -9.49
CA VAL A 16 -11.32 1.31 -8.39
C VAL A 16 -10.37 0.73 -7.33
N THR A 17 -10.54 -0.54 -6.95
CA THR A 17 -9.63 -1.22 -6.01
C THR A 17 -8.20 -1.26 -6.54
N LYS A 18 -8.00 -1.56 -7.83
CA LYS A 18 -6.67 -1.55 -8.45
C LYS A 18 -6.04 -0.15 -8.44
N LEU A 19 -6.82 0.89 -8.71
CA LEU A 19 -6.35 2.28 -8.74
C LEU A 19 -5.95 2.76 -7.34
N ASN A 20 -6.80 2.56 -6.33
CA ASN A 20 -6.50 2.94 -4.94
C ASN A 20 -5.28 2.20 -4.39
N TYR A 21 -5.16 0.90 -4.71
CA TYR A 21 -3.97 0.12 -4.35
C TYR A 21 -2.70 0.66 -4.99
N GLY A 22 -2.74 0.93 -6.31
CA GLY A 22 -1.59 1.46 -7.05
C GLY A 22 -1.16 2.85 -6.61
N GLN A 23 -2.12 3.73 -6.30
CA GLN A 23 -1.85 5.10 -5.83
C GLN A 23 -1.07 5.08 -4.51
N THR A 24 -1.41 4.17 -3.61
CA THR A 24 -0.83 4.10 -2.26
C THR A 24 0.48 3.29 -2.23
N LEU A 25 0.64 2.33 -3.16
CA LEU A 25 1.86 1.52 -3.26
C LEU A 25 3.11 2.35 -3.56
N GLY A 26 3.01 3.36 -4.41
CA GLY A 26 4.12 4.24 -4.79
C GLY A 26 4.80 4.95 -3.60
N PRO A 27 4.08 5.76 -2.81
CA PRO A 27 4.65 6.47 -1.68
C PRO A 27 5.19 5.53 -0.59
N TYR A 28 4.48 4.45 -0.26
CA TYR A 28 4.98 3.46 0.72
C TYR A 28 6.28 2.82 0.23
N LEU A 29 6.32 2.32 -1.00
CA LEU A 29 7.53 1.72 -1.57
C LEU A 29 8.70 2.72 -1.58
N SER A 30 8.46 3.97 -1.95
CA SER A 30 9.48 5.02 -1.92
C SER A 30 10.04 5.22 -0.50
N SER A 31 9.19 5.34 0.50
CA SER A 31 9.60 5.55 1.90
C SER A 31 10.44 4.39 2.45
N TYR A 32 10.04 3.14 2.19
CA TYR A 32 10.77 1.96 2.64
C TYR A 32 12.09 1.75 1.90
N VAL A 33 12.13 2.05 0.60
CA VAL A 33 13.38 2.02 -0.18
C VAL A 33 14.36 3.10 0.29
N LEU A 34 13.87 4.30 0.61
CA LEU A 34 14.69 5.35 1.21
C LEU A 34 15.24 4.93 2.57
N MET A 35 14.41 4.33 3.42
CA MET A 35 14.84 3.79 4.72
C MET A 35 15.91 2.71 4.54
N ALA A 36 15.70 1.77 3.61
CA ALA A 36 16.68 0.73 3.29
C ALA A 36 18.01 1.33 2.80
N THR A 37 17.95 2.36 1.96
CA THR A 37 19.15 3.07 1.47
C THR A 37 19.87 3.78 2.61
N ALA A 38 19.14 4.44 3.52
CA ALA A 38 19.73 5.10 4.69
C ALA A 38 20.44 4.10 5.61
N ILE A 39 19.84 2.94 5.86
CA ILE A 39 20.44 1.87 6.66
C ILE A 39 21.71 1.35 5.98
N ASP A 40 21.66 1.07 4.67
CA ASP A 40 22.82 0.63 3.88
C ASP A 40 23.99 1.62 4.01
N ARG A 41 23.73 2.93 3.85
CA ARG A 41 24.74 3.98 4.00
C ARG A 41 25.28 4.08 5.42
N HIS A 42 24.42 3.99 6.44
CA HIS A 42 24.83 4.02 7.84
C HIS A 42 25.78 2.86 8.16
N GLN A 43 25.50 1.66 7.66
CA GLN A 43 26.36 0.49 7.88
C GLN A 43 27.69 0.59 7.14
N ALA A 44 27.71 1.12 5.92
CA ALA A 44 28.95 1.35 5.17
C ALA A 44 29.90 2.31 5.91
N ILE A 45 29.36 3.32 6.60
CA ILE A 45 30.14 4.29 7.37
C ILE A 45 30.62 3.69 8.70
N CYS A 46 29.74 3.04 9.46
CA CYS A 46 30.06 2.57 10.81
C CYS A 46 30.84 1.24 10.84
N TYR A 47 30.71 0.38 9.82
CA TYR A 47 31.28 -0.97 9.79
C TYR A 47 32.01 -1.27 8.46
N PRO A 48 33.05 -0.50 8.10
CA PRO A 48 33.65 -0.54 6.76
C PRO A 48 34.29 -1.89 6.39
N LEU A 49 34.86 -2.64 7.36
CA LEU A 49 35.59 -3.89 7.09
C LEU A 49 34.68 -5.11 6.91
N THR A 50 33.49 -5.12 7.52
CA THR A 50 32.51 -6.22 7.38
C THR A 50 31.66 -6.07 6.10
N TYR A 51 31.61 -4.86 5.54
CA TYR A 51 30.73 -4.49 4.44
C TYR A 51 31.20 -4.99 3.06
N CYS A 52 32.51 -5.10 2.81
CA CYS A 52 33.07 -5.36 1.47
C CYS A 52 32.78 -6.76 0.87
N SER A 53 32.54 -7.79 1.68
CA SER A 53 32.37 -9.18 1.18
C SER A 53 30.91 -9.63 1.07
N TRP A 54 30.00 -9.08 1.88
CA TRP A 54 28.64 -9.62 2.08
C TRP A 54 27.51 -8.70 1.56
N THR A 55 27.84 -7.52 1.01
CA THR A 55 26.85 -6.46 0.72
C THR A 55 25.76 -6.85 -0.29
N SER A 56 26.09 -7.59 -1.37
CA SER A 56 25.14 -7.81 -2.47
C SER A 56 23.93 -8.70 -2.11
N ARG A 57 24.08 -9.66 -1.18
CA ARG A 57 22.94 -10.47 -0.71
C ARG A 57 22.07 -9.69 0.27
N ARG A 58 22.70 -8.88 1.12
CA ARG A 58 22.02 -8.05 2.13
C ARG A 58 21.20 -6.94 1.46
N SER A 59 21.74 -6.26 0.46
CA SER A 59 21.01 -5.22 -0.29
C SER A 59 19.80 -5.78 -1.02
N LYS A 60 19.93 -6.96 -1.65
CA LYS A 60 18.79 -7.69 -2.25
C LYS A 60 17.74 -8.04 -1.19
N PHE A 61 18.16 -8.56 -0.04
CA PHE A 61 17.25 -8.88 1.07
C PHE A 61 16.51 -7.63 1.59
N MET A 62 17.23 -6.51 1.78
CA MET A 62 16.63 -5.25 2.22
C MET A 62 15.59 -4.73 1.21
N MET A 63 15.86 -4.89 -0.10
CA MET A 63 14.88 -4.55 -1.14
C MET A 63 13.64 -5.45 -1.04
N TYR A 64 13.82 -6.77 -0.88
CA TYR A 64 12.69 -7.69 -0.70
C TYR A 64 11.85 -7.34 0.53
N VAL A 65 12.48 -7.01 1.65
CA VAL A 65 11.78 -6.58 2.87
C VAL A 65 11.03 -5.27 2.63
N ALA A 66 11.64 -4.29 1.96
CA ALA A 66 10.97 -3.03 1.63
C ALA A 66 9.72 -3.26 0.75
N TRP A 67 9.81 -4.12 -0.25
CA TRP A 67 8.67 -4.50 -1.08
C TRP A 67 7.57 -5.18 -0.26
N ILE A 68 7.92 -6.20 0.55
CA ILE A 68 6.93 -6.91 1.37
C ILE A 68 6.26 -5.96 2.37
N ALA A 69 7.03 -5.13 3.07
CA ALA A 69 6.51 -4.13 4.01
C ALA A 69 5.55 -3.17 3.31
N SER A 70 5.91 -2.66 2.14
CA SER A 70 5.06 -1.77 1.35
C SER A 70 3.74 -2.44 0.95
N LEU A 71 3.81 -3.68 0.47
CA LEU A 71 2.64 -4.45 0.07
C LEU A 71 1.71 -4.71 1.27
N LEU A 72 2.27 -5.03 2.45
CA LEU A 72 1.52 -5.23 3.69
C LEU A 72 0.83 -3.95 4.16
N CYS A 73 1.53 -2.81 4.11
CA CYS A 73 0.98 -1.50 4.47
C CYS A 73 -0.13 -1.03 3.51
N CYS A 74 -0.18 -1.53 2.28
CA CYS A 74 -1.25 -1.22 1.33
C CYS A 74 -2.52 -2.07 1.53
N ILE A 75 -2.47 -3.14 2.34
CA ILE A 75 -3.62 -4.03 2.59
C ILE A 75 -4.82 -3.31 3.23
N PRO A 76 -4.68 -2.50 4.31
CA PRO A 76 -5.83 -1.82 4.92
C PRO A 76 -6.60 -0.95 3.90
N GLN A 77 -5.90 -0.36 2.94
CA GLN A 77 -6.50 0.46 1.89
C GLN A 77 -7.52 -0.31 1.04
N VAL A 78 -7.27 -1.60 0.80
CA VAL A 78 -8.16 -2.45 -0.01
C VAL A 78 -9.38 -2.88 0.79
N ILE A 79 -9.26 -2.98 2.11
CA ILE A 79 -10.33 -3.45 2.99
C ILE A 79 -11.29 -2.30 3.34
N ILE A 80 -10.76 -1.09 3.51
CA ILE A 80 -11.51 0.09 3.96
C ILE A 80 -12.29 0.76 2.81
N PHE A 81 -11.69 0.89 1.63
CA PHE A 81 -12.29 1.57 0.49
C PHE A 81 -13.10 0.62 -0.38
N SER A 82 -14.41 0.84 -0.45
CA SER A 82 -15.33 0.07 -1.29
C SER A 82 -16.09 0.97 -2.24
N PHE A 83 -16.54 0.42 -3.37
CA PHE A 83 -17.39 1.14 -4.33
C PHE A 83 -18.84 1.03 -3.87
N GLN A 84 -19.46 2.16 -3.52
CA GLN A 84 -20.82 2.21 -2.99
C GLN A 84 -21.63 3.32 -3.66
N GLU A 85 -22.96 3.13 -3.68
CA GLU A 85 -23.89 4.18 -4.12
C GLU A 85 -24.07 5.17 -2.96
N VAL A 86 -23.50 6.37 -3.09
CA VAL A 86 -23.56 7.42 -2.06
C VAL A 86 -24.84 8.25 -2.22
N GLU A 87 -25.28 8.44 -3.47
CA GLU A 87 -26.50 9.16 -3.83
C GLU A 87 -27.24 8.41 -4.95
N PRO A 88 -28.55 8.66 -5.17
CA PRO A 88 -29.32 7.95 -6.20
C PRO A 88 -28.67 8.10 -7.58
N LYS A 89 -28.19 6.99 -8.16
CA LYS A 89 -27.43 6.92 -9.43
C LYS A 89 -26.03 7.54 -9.42
N VAL A 90 -25.48 7.91 -8.26
CA VAL A 90 -24.11 8.42 -8.11
C VAL A 90 -23.30 7.39 -7.31
N TYR A 91 -22.27 6.85 -7.96
CA TYR A 91 -21.40 5.85 -7.35
C TYR A 91 -20.03 6.44 -7.11
N ASP A 92 -19.58 6.35 -5.86
CA ASP A 92 -18.26 6.82 -5.45
C ASP A 92 -17.52 5.75 -4.64
N CYS A 93 -16.21 5.92 -4.54
CA CYS A 93 -15.39 5.10 -3.66
C CYS A 93 -15.48 5.70 -2.25
N TRP A 94 -16.08 4.95 -1.32
CA TRP A 94 -16.29 5.39 0.05
C TRP A 94 -15.59 4.46 1.04
N ALA A 95 -15.09 5.03 2.13
CA ALA A 95 -14.48 4.30 3.22
C ALA A 95 -15.56 3.84 4.20
N THR A 96 -15.66 2.54 4.47
CA THR A 96 -16.63 2.00 5.44
C THR A 96 -15.90 1.67 6.75
N PHE A 97 -16.25 2.36 7.83
CA PHE A 97 -15.74 2.08 9.17
C PHE A 97 -16.88 1.59 10.07
N ASP A 98 -16.72 0.40 10.65
CA ASP A 98 -17.74 -0.20 11.54
C ASP A 98 -17.69 0.40 12.97
N HIS A 99 -16.59 1.08 13.30
CA HIS A 99 -16.34 1.68 14.60
C HIS A 99 -16.04 3.18 14.48
N GLU A 100 -16.57 3.97 15.42
CA GLU A 100 -16.44 5.44 15.44
C GLU A 100 -14.98 5.92 15.51
N TRP A 101 -14.07 5.13 16.08
CA TRP A 101 -12.63 5.45 16.14
C TRP A 101 -11.86 5.05 14.87
N GLY A 102 -12.49 4.32 13.94
CA GLY A 102 -11.85 3.76 12.76
C GLY A 102 -11.24 4.83 11.85
N GLU A 103 -11.95 5.94 11.66
CA GLU A 103 -11.47 7.08 10.89
C GLU A 103 -10.23 7.72 11.52
N GLN A 104 -10.25 7.91 12.85
CA GLN A 104 -9.13 8.50 13.56
C GLN A 104 -7.89 7.61 13.46
N ALA A 105 -8.04 6.31 13.71
CA ALA A 105 -6.95 5.35 13.61
C ALA A 105 -6.36 5.28 12.19
N TYR A 106 -7.19 5.41 11.15
CA TYR A 106 -6.74 5.40 9.76
C TYR A 106 -5.91 6.66 9.41
N VAL A 107 -6.24 7.83 9.96
CA VAL A 107 -5.47 9.07 9.72
C VAL A 107 -4.12 9.07 10.46
N VAL A 108 -3.98 8.31 11.55
CA VAL A 108 -2.71 8.22 12.30
C VAL A 108 -1.70 7.27 11.64
N TRP A 109 -2.16 6.43 10.71
CA TRP A 109 -1.36 5.40 10.04
C TRP A 109 -0.74 5.90 8.74
#